data_AF-A0A9E1W525-F1
#
_entry.id   AF-A0A9E1W525-F1
#
_cell.length_a   1.000
_cell.length_b   1.000
_cell.length_c   1.000
_cell.angle_alpha   90.00
_cell.angle_beta   90.00
_cell.angle_gamma   90.00
#
_symmetry.space_group_name_H-M   'P 1'
#
loop_
_entity.id
_entity.type
_entity.pdbx_description
1 polymer ?
#
loop_
_entity_poly.entity_id
_entity_poly.type
_entity_poly.pdbx_seq_one_letter_code
_entity_poly.pdbx_strand_id
1 'polypeptide(L)'
;MTDNTLGHVGEGLAARFDATPADVAALYDDWATGRYDADLATWGYSAPGRAADMVLKLLSTSTSDGPVLDAGCGSGLVGVQLQQRDVEQVIGGDFSPASVETARSRGVYRDVVELDLNDPLEFADGTFRAITSIGVFSYLADSEATIRELLRIVQVGGPVVFTQR
;
A
#
# COMPACT_ATOMS: atom_id res chain seq x y z
N MET A 1 -0.61 -32.45 3.63
CA MET A 1 -0.43 -31.53 4.76
C MET A 1 -1.19 -30.28 4.40
N THR A 2 -2.44 -30.20 4.85
CA THR A 2 -3.33 -29.08 4.54
C THR A 2 -3.01 -27.91 5.45
N ASP A 3 -2.75 -26.80 4.79
CA ASP A 3 -2.28 -25.53 5.31
C ASP A 3 -3.32 -24.89 6.24
N ASN A 4 -2.90 -24.53 7.46
CA ASN A 4 -3.76 -24.05 8.55
C ASN A 4 -3.87 -22.51 8.59
N THR A 5 -3.48 -21.84 7.51
CA THR A 5 -3.28 -20.38 7.47
C THR A 5 -4.60 -19.59 7.33
N LEU A 6 -5.67 -20.24 6.89
CA LEU A 6 -7.02 -19.63 6.77
C LEU A 6 -7.77 -19.54 8.10
N GLY A 7 -7.39 -20.34 9.11
CA GLY A 7 -8.11 -20.40 10.39
C GLY A 7 -7.97 -19.13 11.23
N HIS A 8 -6.76 -18.55 11.28
CA HIS A 8 -6.47 -17.43 12.18
C HIS A 8 -6.94 -16.06 11.65
N VAL A 9 -7.13 -15.92 10.34
CA VAL A 9 -7.63 -14.68 9.74
C VAL A 9 -9.15 -14.53 9.98
N GLY A 10 -9.89 -15.64 9.95
CA GLY A 10 -11.32 -15.68 10.21
C GLY A 10 -11.69 -15.39 11.67
N GLU A 11 -10.90 -15.88 12.62
CA GLU A 11 -11.13 -15.67 14.06
C GLU A 11 -10.97 -14.21 14.49
N GLY A 12 -9.96 -13.51 13.95
CA GLY A 12 -9.72 -12.09 14.25
C GLY A 12 -10.79 -11.15 13.69
N LEU A 13 -11.44 -11.53 12.60
CA LEU A 13 -12.52 -10.75 11.97
C LEU A 13 -13.88 -11.06 12.60
N ALA A 14 -14.16 -12.34 12.89
CA ALA A 14 -15.34 -12.78 13.64
C ALA A 14 -15.43 -12.09 15.02
N ALA A 15 -14.31 -11.99 15.73
CA ALA A 15 -14.23 -11.30 17.02
C ALA A 15 -14.46 -9.78 16.91
N ARG A 16 -14.22 -9.18 15.74
CA ARG A 16 -14.37 -7.73 15.48
C ARG A 16 -15.80 -7.35 15.07
N PHE A 17 -16.59 -8.30 14.56
CA PHE A 17 -17.95 -8.09 14.06
C PHE A 17 -19.03 -8.94 14.76
N ASP A 18 -18.65 -9.76 15.76
CA ASP A 18 -19.53 -10.71 16.47
C ASP A 18 -20.31 -11.64 15.50
N ALA A 19 -19.59 -12.23 14.54
CA ALA A 19 -20.17 -13.01 13.44
C ALA A 19 -19.52 -14.40 13.30
N THR A 20 -20.22 -15.37 12.71
CA THR A 20 -19.69 -16.75 12.58
C THR A 20 -18.73 -16.90 11.38
N PRO A 21 -17.87 -17.93 11.34
CA PRO A 21 -16.93 -18.13 10.22
C PRO A 21 -17.61 -18.28 8.84
N ALA A 22 -18.84 -18.80 8.80
CA ALA A 22 -19.63 -18.90 7.58
C ALA A 22 -20.15 -17.52 7.13
N ASP A 23 -20.49 -16.64 8.07
CA ASP A 23 -20.86 -15.25 7.78
C ASP A 23 -19.65 -14.48 7.24
N VAL A 24 -18.46 -14.69 7.79
CA VAL A 24 -17.21 -14.07 7.33
C VAL A 24 -16.86 -14.46 5.90
N ALA A 25 -17.05 -15.73 5.51
CA ALA A 25 -16.79 -16.19 4.14
C ALA A 25 -17.77 -15.59 3.13
N ALA A 26 -19.06 -15.56 3.45
CA ALA A 26 -20.08 -14.93 2.60
C ALA A 26 -19.88 -13.41 2.48
N LEU A 27 -19.43 -12.76 3.56
CA LEU A 27 -19.08 -11.35 3.58
C LEU A 27 -17.85 -11.06 2.70
N TYR A 28 -16.88 -11.98 2.66
CA TYR A 28 -15.70 -11.87 1.81
C TYR A 28 -16.02 -12.06 0.33
N ASP A 29 -16.86 -13.04 0.00
CA ASP A 29 -17.33 -13.28 -1.38
C ASP A 29 -18.18 -12.10 -1.88
N ASP A 30 -19.02 -11.48 -1.04
CA ASP A 30 -19.77 -10.26 -1.39
C ASP A 30 -18.84 -9.02 -1.48
N TRP A 31 -17.85 -8.91 -0.59
CA TRP A 31 -16.86 -7.81 -0.60
C TRP A 31 -15.93 -7.79 -1.82
N ALA A 32 -15.56 -8.96 -2.35
CA ALA A 32 -14.73 -9.08 -3.54
C ALA A 32 -15.45 -8.61 -4.83
N THR A 33 -16.79 -8.57 -4.83
CA THR A 33 -17.58 -8.28 -6.04
C THR A 33 -17.83 -6.79 -6.32
N GLY A 34 -17.18 -5.88 -5.57
CA GLY A 34 -17.08 -4.46 -5.97
C GLY A 34 -17.48 -3.41 -4.93
N ARG A 35 -17.75 -3.79 -3.67
CA ARG A 35 -18.08 -2.82 -2.60
C ARG A 35 -16.88 -2.32 -1.80
N TYR A 36 -15.71 -2.95 -1.94
CA TYR A 36 -14.49 -2.63 -1.20
C TYR A 36 -14.14 -1.13 -1.16
N ASP A 37 -14.11 -0.47 -2.33
CA ASP A 37 -13.74 0.95 -2.42
C ASP A 37 -14.81 1.88 -1.79
N ALA A 38 -16.09 1.52 -1.89
CA ALA A 38 -17.21 2.30 -1.37
C ALA A 38 -17.38 2.14 0.16
N ASP A 39 -17.16 0.94 0.68
CA ASP A 39 -17.22 0.66 2.12
C ASP A 39 -16.01 1.24 2.85
N LEU A 40 -14.80 1.24 2.24
CA LEU A 40 -13.63 1.92 2.78
C LEU A 40 -13.82 3.45 2.89
N ALA A 41 -14.45 4.06 1.89
CA ALA A 41 -14.82 5.47 1.94
C ALA A 41 -15.86 5.74 3.05
N THR A 42 -16.83 4.84 3.22
CA THR A 42 -17.89 4.95 4.24
C THR A 42 -17.37 4.69 5.66
N TRP A 43 -16.33 3.87 5.83
CA TRP A 43 -15.66 3.59 7.11
C TRP A 43 -14.57 4.60 7.49
N GLY A 44 -14.40 5.67 6.71
CA GLY A 44 -13.42 6.71 7.00
C GLY A 44 -11.97 6.26 6.83
N TYR A 45 -11.71 5.31 5.92
CA TYR A 45 -10.35 4.92 5.51
C TYR A 45 -9.69 6.07 4.75
N SER A 46 -9.34 7.09 5.52
CA SER A 46 -8.72 8.35 5.09
C SER A 46 -7.22 8.21 4.91
N ALA A 47 -6.62 7.06 5.23
CA ALA A 47 -5.19 6.86 5.19
C ALA A 47 -4.59 7.09 3.79
N PRO A 48 -5.18 6.59 2.68
CA PRO A 48 -4.64 6.87 1.34
C PRO A 48 -4.67 8.36 0.98
N GLY A 49 -5.78 9.03 1.27
CA GLY A 49 -5.93 10.47 1.00
C GLY A 49 -4.99 11.32 1.85
N ARG A 50 -4.89 11.02 3.15
CA ARG A 50 -3.97 11.69 4.08
C ARG A 50 -2.51 11.46 3.70
N ALA A 51 -2.16 10.26 3.24
CA ALA A 51 -0.82 9.97 2.77
C ALA A 51 -0.47 10.83 1.54
N ALA A 52 -1.38 10.91 0.56
CA ALA A 52 -1.20 11.76 -0.61
C ALA A 52 -1.07 13.26 -0.23
N ASP A 53 -1.90 13.75 0.70
CA ASP A 53 -1.80 15.12 1.21
C ASP A 53 -0.45 15.38 1.93
N MET A 54 0.03 14.41 2.72
CA MET A 54 1.31 14.51 3.41
C MET A 54 2.48 14.52 2.42
N VAL A 55 2.46 13.67 1.39
CA VAL A 55 3.47 13.67 0.34
C VAL A 55 3.56 15.05 -0.30
N LEU A 56 2.45 15.63 -0.75
CA LEU A 56 2.45 16.96 -1.37
C LEU A 56 2.92 18.06 -0.42
N LYS A 57 2.53 17.99 0.85
CA LYS A 57 2.93 18.98 1.85
C LYS A 57 4.44 18.91 2.16
N LEU A 58 5.03 17.73 2.14
CA LEU A 58 6.41 17.48 2.55
C LEU A 58 7.40 17.46 1.37
N LEU A 59 6.91 17.30 0.14
CA LEU A 59 7.72 17.41 -1.06
C LEU A 59 8.40 18.79 -1.09
N SER A 60 9.70 18.80 -0.84
CA SER A 60 10.51 20.01 -0.82
C SER A 60 11.00 20.35 -2.22
N THR A 61 11.24 21.63 -2.48
CA THR A 61 11.92 22.10 -3.71
C THR A 61 13.39 21.70 -3.78
N SER A 62 13.94 21.09 -2.73
CA SER A 62 15.32 20.61 -2.66
C SER A 62 15.51 19.19 -3.21
N THR A 63 14.40 18.49 -3.48
CA THR A 63 14.45 17.20 -4.20
C THR A 63 14.52 17.44 -5.70
N SER A 64 15.27 16.59 -6.40
CA SER A 64 15.28 16.58 -7.87
C SER A 64 14.00 15.92 -8.41
N ASP A 65 13.78 16.03 -9.73
CA ASP A 65 12.75 15.25 -10.40
C ASP A 65 12.96 13.74 -10.14
N GLY A 66 11.85 13.01 -10.02
CA GLY A 66 11.88 11.57 -9.77
C GLY A 66 10.48 11.02 -9.51
N PRO A 67 10.29 9.69 -9.61
CA PRO A 67 9.00 9.08 -9.33
C PRO A 67 8.69 9.06 -7.83
N VAL A 68 7.40 8.96 -7.50
CA VAL A 68 6.90 8.57 -6.19
C VAL A 68 6.73 7.04 -6.18
N LEU A 69 7.18 6.36 -5.12
CA LEU A 69 6.91 4.94 -4.92
C LEU A 69 5.73 4.77 -3.97
N ASP A 70 4.75 3.96 -4.35
CA ASP A 70 3.74 3.42 -3.46
C ASP A 70 4.10 1.96 -3.11
N ALA A 71 4.79 1.78 -1.98
CA ALA A 71 5.38 0.54 -1.53
C ALA A 71 4.39 -0.28 -0.70
N GLY A 72 3.97 -1.43 -1.23
CA GLY A 72 2.81 -2.20 -0.79
C GLY A 72 1.50 -1.55 -1.26
N CYS A 73 1.39 -1.32 -2.57
CA CYS A 73 0.29 -0.56 -3.17
C CYS A 73 -1.08 -1.25 -3.09
N GLY A 74 -1.11 -2.58 -2.85
CA GLY A 74 -2.33 -3.37 -2.82
C GLY A 74 -3.14 -3.20 -4.10
N SER A 75 -4.44 -2.93 -3.97
CA SER A 75 -5.30 -2.67 -5.13
C SER A 75 -5.06 -1.32 -5.78
N GLY A 76 -4.31 -0.39 -5.18
CA GLY A 76 -3.90 0.88 -5.79
C GLY A 76 -4.58 2.15 -5.27
N LEU A 77 -5.16 2.13 -4.07
CA LEU A 77 -5.93 3.24 -3.53
C LEU A 77 -5.11 4.52 -3.29
N VAL A 78 -3.84 4.39 -2.90
CA VAL A 78 -2.96 5.54 -2.73
C VAL A 78 -2.62 6.14 -4.10
N GLY A 79 -2.37 5.31 -5.12
CA GLY A 79 -2.17 5.76 -6.50
C GLY A 79 -3.33 6.61 -7.04
N VAL A 80 -4.59 6.19 -6.79
CA VAL A 80 -5.78 7.00 -7.14
C VAL A 80 -5.73 8.37 -6.47
N GLN A 81 -5.41 8.43 -5.17
CA GLN A 81 -5.37 9.68 -4.41
C GLN A 81 -4.23 10.61 -4.87
N LEU A 82 -3.09 10.05 -5.26
CA LEU A 82 -1.96 10.78 -5.83
C LEU A 82 -2.29 11.33 -7.21
N GLN A 83 -2.90 10.53 -8.09
CA GLN A 83 -3.31 10.97 -9.43
C GLN A 83 -4.35 12.09 -9.36
N GLN A 84 -5.32 12.02 -8.44
CA GLN A 84 -6.31 13.08 -8.21
C GLN A 84 -5.70 14.43 -7.80
N ARG A 85 -4.42 14.46 -7.41
CA ARG A 85 -3.67 15.65 -7.02
C ARG A 85 -2.52 15.93 -8.00
N ASP A 86 -2.67 15.49 -9.24
CA ASP A 86 -1.74 15.74 -10.35
C ASP A 86 -0.32 15.19 -10.12
N VAL A 87 -0.20 14.11 -9.33
CA VAL A 87 1.06 13.35 -9.22
C VAL A 87 1.08 12.25 -10.27
N GLU A 88 1.76 12.48 -11.39
CA GLU A 88 1.70 11.57 -12.55
C GLU A 88 2.78 10.46 -12.53
N GLN A 89 3.98 10.75 -12.02
CA GLN A 89 5.09 9.79 -12.01
C GLN A 89 5.04 8.91 -10.76
N VAL A 90 4.04 8.04 -10.66
CA VAL A 90 3.89 7.10 -9.53
C VAL A 90 4.21 5.68 -9.98
N ILE A 91 5.06 4.98 -9.24
CA ILE A 91 5.34 3.55 -9.39
C ILE A 91 4.67 2.83 -8.23
N GLY A 92 3.88 1.80 -8.50
CA GLY A 92 3.33 0.90 -7.49
C GLY A 92 4.23 -0.33 -7.29
N GLY A 93 4.36 -0.82 -6.07
CA GLY A 93 5.02 -2.09 -5.78
C GLY A 93 4.21 -2.92 -4.79
N ASP A 94 4.01 -4.21 -5.06
CA ASP A 94 3.35 -5.11 -4.11
C ASP A 94 3.90 -6.54 -4.26
N PHE A 95 3.93 -7.32 -3.18
CA PHE A 95 4.47 -8.68 -3.20
C PHE A 95 3.48 -9.68 -3.82
N SER A 96 2.19 -9.35 -3.84
CA SER A 96 1.12 -10.22 -4.35
C SER A 96 0.91 -9.99 -5.85
N PRO A 97 1.13 -11.02 -6.71
CA PRO A 97 0.88 -10.89 -8.14
C PRO A 97 -0.56 -10.51 -8.49
N ALA A 98 -1.54 -10.96 -7.68
CA ALA A 98 -2.94 -10.60 -7.85
C ALA A 98 -3.22 -9.12 -7.53
N SER A 99 -2.55 -8.57 -6.50
CA SER A 99 -2.60 -7.14 -6.18
C SER A 99 -1.96 -6.32 -7.29
N VAL A 100 -0.80 -6.75 -7.79
CA VAL A 100 -0.11 -6.11 -8.92
C VAL A 100 -1.01 -6.02 -10.16
N GLU A 101 -1.65 -7.12 -10.54
CA GLU A 101 -2.57 -7.11 -11.69
C GLU A 101 -3.76 -6.15 -11.47
N THR A 102 -4.33 -6.17 -10.27
CA THR A 102 -5.42 -5.24 -9.89
C THR A 102 -4.97 -3.79 -9.98
N ALA A 103 -3.81 -3.45 -9.42
CA ALA A 103 -3.23 -2.11 -9.45
C ALA A 103 -2.92 -1.65 -10.88
N ARG A 104 -2.40 -2.54 -11.74
CA ARG A 104 -2.18 -2.25 -13.18
C ARG A 104 -3.48 -1.91 -13.87
N SER A 105 -4.54 -2.69 -13.65
CA SER A 105 -5.83 -2.45 -14.31
C SER A 105 -6.48 -1.11 -13.94
N ARG A 106 -6.08 -0.49 -12.82
CA ARG A 106 -6.58 0.84 -12.43
C ARG A 106 -6.07 1.97 -13.32
N GLY A 107 -4.92 1.79 -13.99
CA GLY A 107 -4.34 2.83 -14.87
C GLY A 107 -3.92 4.11 -14.15
N VAL A 108 -3.65 4.04 -12.84
CA VAL A 108 -3.23 5.19 -12.02
C VAL A 108 -1.73 5.28 -11.77
N TYR A 109 -1.01 4.21 -12.08
CA TYR A 109 0.44 4.13 -11.96
C TYR A 109 1.09 4.22 -13.33
N ARG A 110 2.26 4.85 -13.38
CA ARG A 110 3.16 4.80 -14.54
C ARG A 110 3.64 3.38 -14.80
N ASP A 111 3.93 2.66 -13.72
CA ASP A 111 4.30 1.25 -13.74
C ASP A 111 3.93 0.59 -12.40
N VAL A 112 3.74 -0.73 -12.42
CA VAL A 112 3.52 -1.53 -11.21
C VAL A 112 4.42 -2.75 -11.26
N VAL A 113 5.23 -2.93 -10.22
CA VAL A 113 6.22 -3.99 -10.13
C VAL A 113 5.90 -4.95 -8.99
N GLU A 114 6.32 -6.21 -9.12
CA GLU A 114 6.36 -7.12 -7.97
C GLU A 114 7.49 -6.68 -7.05
N LEU A 115 7.19 -6.52 -5.76
CA LEU A 115 8.11 -5.96 -4.78
C LEU A 115 7.79 -6.54 -3.39
N ASP A 116 8.76 -7.26 -2.81
CA ASP A 116 8.68 -7.69 -1.42
C ASP A 116 9.52 -6.76 -0.53
N LEU A 117 8.87 -6.15 0.46
CA LEU A 117 9.52 -5.22 1.41
C LEU A 117 10.32 -5.92 2.50
N ASN A 118 10.27 -7.25 2.56
CA ASN A 118 11.15 -8.06 3.42
C ASN A 118 12.51 -8.34 2.77
N ASP A 119 12.64 -8.12 1.45
CA ASP A 119 13.88 -8.32 0.70
C ASP A 119 14.56 -6.97 0.35
N PRO A 120 15.87 -6.98 0.08
CA PRO A 120 16.55 -5.83 -0.50
C PRO A 120 15.92 -5.44 -1.84
N LEU A 121 15.67 -4.15 -2.03
CA LEU A 121 15.00 -3.63 -3.21
C LEU A 121 16.01 -3.29 -4.31
N GLU A 122 15.74 -3.74 -5.54
CA GLU A 122 16.60 -3.52 -6.71
C GLU A 122 16.51 -2.09 -7.29
N PHE A 123 16.44 -1.09 -6.41
CA PHE A 123 16.51 0.33 -6.77
C PHE A 123 17.83 0.93 -6.30
N ALA A 124 18.35 1.88 -7.08
CA ALA A 124 19.50 2.66 -6.67
C ALA A 124 19.16 3.58 -5.49
N ASP A 125 20.18 3.97 -4.73
CA ASP A 125 20.04 4.95 -3.66
C ASP A 125 19.46 6.26 -4.22
N GLY A 126 18.51 6.87 -3.48
CA GLY A 126 17.91 8.12 -3.90
C GLY A 126 17.13 8.08 -5.21
N THR A 127 16.58 6.92 -5.62
CA THR A 127 15.76 6.81 -6.83
C THR A 127 14.46 7.61 -6.73
N PHE A 128 13.77 7.56 -5.59
CA PHE A 128 12.42 8.09 -5.46
C PHE A 128 12.40 9.45 -4.75
N ARG A 129 11.65 10.40 -5.28
CA ARG A 129 11.53 11.73 -4.64
C ARG A 129 10.63 11.70 -3.39
N ALA A 130 9.75 10.70 -3.30
CA ALA A 130 8.90 10.43 -2.14
C ALA A 130 8.46 8.96 -2.15
N ILE A 131 8.13 8.42 -0.97
CA ILE A 131 7.66 7.05 -0.81
C ILE A 131 6.43 7.04 0.11
N THR A 132 5.40 6.31 -0.27
CA THR A 132 4.26 5.93 0.60
C THR A 132 4.30 4.44 0.92
N SER A 133 3.90 4.06 2.14
CA SER A 133 3.67 2.66 2.49
C SER A 133 2.53 2.54 3.50
N ILE A 134 1.32 2.30 3.00
CA ILE A 134 0.08 2.50 3.76
C ILE A 134 -0.63 1.16 3.97
N GLY A 135 -0.82 0.78 5.24
CA GLY A 135 -1.45 -0.49 5.61
C GLY A 135 -0.54 -1.72 5.53
N VAL A 136 0.77 -1.54 5.37
CA VAL A 136 1.71 -2.63 5.05
C VAL A 136 2.50 -3.14 6.26
N PHE A 137 2.86 -2.25 7.18
CA PHE A 137 3.83 -2.52 8.25
C PHE A 137 3.42 -3.64 9.22
N SER A 138 2.14 -3.94 9.35
CA SER A 138 1.64 -5.05 10.18
C SER A 138 2.00 -6.45 9.64
N TYR A 139 2.51 -6.54 8.41
CA TYR A 139 2.86 -7.79 7.72
C TYR A 139 4.36 -7.98 7.50
N LEU A 140 5.19 -7.02 7.92
CA LEU A 140 6.63 -7.05 7.73
C LEU A 140 7.31 -7.84 8.86
N ALA A 141 8.28 -8.68 8.50
CA ALA A 141 9.06 -9.44 9.47
C ALA A 141 10.01 -8.54 10.28
N ASP A 142 10.59 -7.53 9.63
CA ASP A 142 11.49 -6.56 10.24
C ASP A 142 11.19 -5.14 9.73
N SER A 143 10.37 -4.41 10.49
CA SER A 143 10.03 -3.03 10.15
C SER A 143 11.23 -2.07 10.18
N GLU A 144 12.27 -2.34 10.98
CA GLU A 144 13.45 -1.47 11.03
C GLU A 144 14.27 -1.63 9.74
N ALA A 145 14.49 -2.88 9.31
CA ALA A 145 15.16 -3.17 8.05
C ALA A 145 14.41 -2.55 6.86
N THR A 146 13.09 -2.69 6.81
CA THR A 146 12.28 -2.05 5.76
C THR A 146 12.40 -0.53 5.81
N ILE A 147 12.30 0.12 6.98
CA ILE A 147 12.46 1.59 7.08
C ILE A 147 13.85 2.00 6.57
N ARG A 148 14.91 1.29 6.96
CA ARG A 148 16.27 1.56 6.51
C ARG A 148 16.38 1.47 5.00
N GLU A 149 15.73 0.47 4.41
CA GLU A 149 15.72 0.28 2.97
C GLU A 149 14.93 1.38 2.24
N LEU A 150 13.75 1.75 2.73
CA LEU A 150 12.98 2.88 2.18
C LEU A 150 13.77 4.20 2.28
N LEU A 151 14.50 4.41 3.37
CA LEU A 151 15.38 5.58 3.55
C LEU A 151 16.59 5.57 2.60
N ARG A 152 17.06 4.39 2.17
CA ARG A 152 18.14 4.26 1.19
C ARG A 152 17.67 4.70 -0.20
N ILE A 153 16.50 4.23 -0.62
CA ILE A 153 15.99 4.45 -1.98
C ILE A 153 15.25 5.78 -2.17
N VAL A 154 14.88 6.47 -1.08
CA VAL A 154 14.35 7.84 -1.15
C VAL A 154 15.47 8.86 -1.31
N GLN A 155 15.26 9.90 -2.10
CA GLN A 155 16.17 11.03 -2.23
C GLN A 155 16.41 11.69 -0.87
N VAL A 156 17.62 12.24 -0.67
CA VAL A 156 17.90 13.08 0.49
C VAL A 156 16.93 14.27 0.52
N GLY A 157 16.16 14.39 1.60
CA GLY A 157 15.10 15.41 1.74
C GLY A 157 13.74 15.00 1.14
N GLY A 158 13.63 13.81 0.56
CA GLY A 158 12.37 13.22 0.13
C GLY A 158 11.61 12.58 1.30
N PRO A 159 10.26 12.73 1.37
CA PRO A 159 9.48 12.18 2.45
C PRO A 159 9.23 10.67 2.28
N VAL A 160 9.26 9.95 3.41
CA VAL A 160 8.71 8.60 3.54
C VAL A 160 7.48 8.67 4.45
N VAL A 161 6.31 8.35 3.92
CA VAL A 161 5.03 8.41 4.63
C VAL A 161 4.48 7.00 4.80
N PHE A 162 4.37 6.54 6.04
CA PHE A 162 3.85 5.20 6.32
C PHE A 162 2.86 5.21 7.48
N THR A 163 2.06 4.16 7.57
CA THR A 163 1.14 3.94 8.70
C THR A 163 1.53 2.69 9.46
N GLN A 164 1.42 2.74 10.79
CA GLN A 164 1.55 1.57 11.65
C GLN A 164 0.39 1.58 12.66
N ARG A 165 -0.14 0.39 12.97
CA ARG A 165 -1.21 0.20 13.96
C ARG A 165 -0.62 -0.30 15.27
#